data_AF-A0A9P7DAG1-F1
#
_entry.id   AF-A0A9P7DAG1-F1
#
_cell.length_a   1.000
_cell.length_b   1.000
_cell.length_c   1.000
_cell.angle_alpha   90.00
_cell.angle_beta   90.00
_cell.angle_gamma   90.00
#
_symmetry.space_group_name_H-M   'P 1'
#
loop_
_entity.id
_entity.type
_entity.pdbx_description
1 polymer ?
#
loop_
_entity_poly.entity_id
_entity_poly.type
_entity_poly.pdbx_seq_one_letter_code
_entity_poly.pdbx_strand_id
1 'polypeptide(L)'
;MSNNQSAVGADGALLDAGDITWFHDADDDTPLPTSRTPLPPPAIMIAGSRRSARVPRPASKLIDPNNAVLGKHKATGQQVVLTEDESEDAVAEDPEWDDADEVLTDAGTATDMDTRTDDDTPSTYQQTKEMGDADCEGAKWRKSDLTADIRTIFTRESNTINPDTGKEEDGHWCEVCKANGLAQKFSFLKGSVTSLRAHIRRHKDHTKLYKDRCRKHGIQPHMHALPADDVPYAIHCVPLLNLRF
;
A
#
# COMPACT_ATOMS: atom_id res chain seq x y z
N MET A 1 37.55 3.91 -26.00
CA MET A 1 36.36 4.73 -26.36
C MET A 1 35.16 3.86 -26.06
N SER A 2 34.43 4.17 -24.99
CA SER A 2 33.29 3.37 -24.55
C SER A 2 32.13 3.58 -25.50
N ASN A 3 31.82 2.58 -26.32
CA ASN A 3 30.58 2.56 -27.10
C ASN A 3 29.46 2.29 -26.11
N ASN A 4 28.78 3.36 -25.68
CA ASN A 4 27.63 3.23 -24.81
C ASN A 4 26.55 2.48 -25.57
N GLN A 5 26.17 1.31 -25.04
CA GLN A 5 25.07 0.49 -25.51
C GLN A 5 23.76 1.26 -25.30
N SER A 6 23.46 2.18 -26.21
CA SER A 6 22.21 2.92 -26.18
C SER A 6 21.18 2.14 -26.99
N ALA A 7 20.05 1.81 -26.36
CA ALA A 7 18.84 1.35 -27.04
C ALA A 7 18.22 2.45 -27.95
N VAL A 8 18.97 3.51 -28.20
CA VAL A 8 18.56 4.73 -28.88
C VAL A 8 19.45 4.87 -30.11
N GLY A 9 18.82 4.92 -31.29
CA GLY A 9 19.48 5.12 -32.57
C GLY A 9 20.14 6.49 -32.70
N ALA A 10 20.88 6.69 -33.79
CA ALA A 10 21.59 7.96 -34.07
C ALA A 10 20.65 9.15 -34.26
N ASP A 11 19.38 8.89 -34.55
CA ASP A 11 18.28 9.84 -34.70
C ASP A 11 17.58 10.16 -33.36
N GLY A 12 17.93 9.47 -32.27
CA GLY A 12 17.27 9.61 -30.98
C GLY A 12 16.02 8.73 -30.80
N ALA A 13 15.67 7.91 -31.79
CA ALA A 13 14.54 6.98 -31.68
C ALA A 13 14.94 5.68 -30.97
N LEU A 14 14.01 5.03 -30.26
CA LEU A 14 14.25 3.72 -29.67
C LEU A 14 14.33 2.67 -30.79
N LEU A 15 15.38 1.84 -30.76
CA LEU A 15 15.55 0.74 -31.70
C LEU A 15 14.58 -0.39 -31.36
N ASP A 16 14.04 -1.04 -32.40
CA ASP A 16 13.26 -2.27 -32.22
C ASP A 16 14.14 -3.39 -31.67
N ALA A 17 13.54 -4.30 -30.92
CA ALA A 17 14.26 -5.35 -30.19
C ALA A 17 15.14 -6.24 -31.11
N GLY A 18 14.76 -6.40 -32.39
CA GLY A 18 15.52 -7.16 -33.38
C GLY A 18 16.77 -6.46 -33.91
N ASP A 19 16.83 -5.13 -33.79
CA ASP A 19 17.93 -4.31 -34.29
C ASP A 19 18.97 -3.98 -33.19
N ILE A 20 18.68 -4.39 -31.95
CA ILE A 20 19.63 -4.25 -30.84
C ILE A 20 20.77 -5.26 -31.06
N THR A 21 21.96 -4.73 -31.32
CA THR A 21 23.18 -5.55 -31.40
C THR A 21 23.66 -5.88 -29.99
N TRP A 22 23.45 -7.13 -29.56
CA TRP A 22 23.97 -7.65 -28.31
C TRP A 22 25.42 -8.08 -28.50
N PHE A 23 26.34 -7.43 -27.79
CA PHE A 23 27.72 -7.88 -27.71
C PHE A 23 27.86 -8.79 -26.50
N HIS A 24 28.25 -10.04 -26.73
CA HIS A 24 28.71 -10.91 -25.66
C HIS A 24 30.07 -10.42 -25.17
N ASP A 25 30.12 -9.97 -23.92
CA ASP A 25 31.39 -9.71 -23.26
C ASP A 25 32.10 -11.06 -23.02
N ALA A 26 33.38 -11.16 -23.35
CA ALA A 26 34.13 -12.40 -23.22
C ALA A 26 34.31 -12.81 -21.73
N ASP A 27 34.14 -11.85 -20.82
CA ASP A 27 34.21 -12.07 -19.37
C ASP A 27 32.85 -12.43 -18.74
N ASP A 28 31.75 -12.47 -19.49
CA ASP A 28 30.41 -12.81 -18.95
C ASP A 28 30.29 -14.29 -18.56
N ASP A 29 31.16 -15.14 -19.10
CA ASP A 29 31.29 -16.56 -18.72
C ASP A 29 32.11 -16.77 -17.45
N THR A 30 32.79 -15.73 -16.93
CA THR A 30 33.52 -15.84 -15.67
C THR A 30 32.55 -15.68 -14.51
N PRO A 31 32.25 -16.75 -13.73
CA PRO A 31 31.37 -16.62 -12.59
C PRO A 31 32.00 -15.60 -11.63
N LEU A 32 31.25 -14.53 -11.34
CA LEU A 32 31.67 -13.52 -10.36
C LEU A 32 32.20 -14.25 -9.12
N PRO A 33 33.44 -13.97 -8.68
CA PRO A 33 34.04 -14.66 -7.56
C PRO A 33 33.08 -14.52 -6.39
N THR A 34 32.46 -15.63 -6.01
CA THR A 34 31.54 -15.67 -4.89
C THR A 34 32.40 -15.53 -3.65
N SER A 35 32.76 -14.29 -3.30
CA SER A 35 33.39 -13.95 -2.04
C SER A 35 32.34 -14.20 -0.96
N ARG A 36 32.17 -15.48 -0.61
CA ARG A 36 31.49 -15.92 0.59
C ARG A 36 32.37 -15.50 1.74
N THR A 37 32.22 -14.26 2.17
CA THR A 37 32.67 -13.84 3.49
C THR A 37 32.07 -14.86 4.47
N PRO A 38 32.90 -15.59 5.24
CA PRO A 38 32.39 -16.54 6.20
C PRO A 38 31.39 -15.85 7.11
N LEU A 39 30.12 -16.28 7.04
CA LEU A 39 29.11 -15.78 7.96
C LEU A 39 29.60 -16.11 9.37
N PRO A 40 29.63 -15.13 10.29
CA PRO A 40 30.01 -15.39 11.67
C PRO A 40 29.09 -16.48 12.25
N PRO A 41 29.60 -17.32 13.18
CA PRO A 41 28.81 -18.34 13.82
C PRO A 41 27.53 -17.72 14.44
N PRO A 42 26.40 -18.45 14.42
CA PRO A 42 25.13 -17.92 14.90
C PRO A 42 25.29 -17.46 16.35
N ALA A 43 25.17 -16.14 16.55
CA ALA A 43 25.19 -15.55 17.88
C ALA A 43 24.09 -16.20 18.72
N ILE A 44 24.47 -16.76 19.86
CA ILE A 44 23.57 -17.29 20.87
C ILE A 44 22.50 -16.21 21.14
N MET A 45 21.26 -16.51 20.77
CA MET A 45 20.13 -15.61 20.96
C MET A 45 19.90 -15.39 22.46
N ILE A 46 20.45 -14.29 22.99
CA ILE A 46 20.02 -13.76 24.28
C ILE A 46 18.69 -13.04 24.04
N ALA A 47 17.61 -13.61 24.58
CA ALA A 47 16.30 -12.99 24.56
C ALA A 47 16.37 -11.60 25.20
N GLY A 48 16.06 -10.55 24.42
CA GLY A 48 15.97 -9.16 24.88
C GLY A 48 16.85 -8.15 24.15
N SER A 49 17.85 -8.57 23.38
CA SER A 49 18.75 -7.62 22.68
C SER A 49 18.25 -7.28 21.28
N ARG A 50 17.13 -6.56 21.17
CA ARG A 50 16.74 -5.88 19.93
C ARG A 50 17.48 -4.55 19.81
N ARG A 51 18.80 -4.59 19.59
CA ARG A 51 19.55 -3.39 19.20
C ARG A 51 19.48 -3.25 17.69
N SER A 52 18.66 -2.30 17.23
CA SER A 52 18.76 -1.74 15.90
C SER A 52 20.20 -1.29 15.67
N ALA A 53 20.92 -1.92 14.75
CA ALA A 53 22.26 -1.51 14.34
C ALA A 53 22.23 -0.31 13.38
N ARG A 54 21.09 0.39 13.26
CA ARG A 54 21.06 1.70 12.59
C ARG A 54 21.76 2.69 13.50
N VAL A 55 22.98 3.07 13.12
CA VAL A 55 23.62 4.28 13.64
C VAL A 55 22.59 5.40 13.50
N PRO A 56 22.11 6.01 14.61
CA PRO A 56 21.22 7.15 14.51
C PRO A 56 21.98 8.23 13.76
N ARG A 57 21.54 8.56 12.54
CA ARG A 57 21.99 9.80 11.90
C ARG A 57 21.56 10.92 12.86
N PRO A 58 22.48 11.73 13.40
CA PRO A 58 22.10 12.93 14.12
C PRO A 58 21.37 13.81 13.11
N ALA A 59 20.05 13.88 13.23
CA ALA A 59 19.27 14.86 12.50
C ALA A 59 19.69 16.22 13.06
N SER A 60 20.54 16.93 12.33
CA SER A 60 20.84 18.35 12.57
C SER A 60 19.56 19.14 12.30
N LYS A 61 18.65 19.15 13.27
CA LYS A 61 17.60 20.15 13.32
C LYS A 61 18.29 21.46 13.67
N LEU A 62 18.73 22.17 12.63
CA LEU A 62 18.95 23.61 12.69
C LEU A 62 17.61 24.19 13.15
N ILE A 63 17.53 24.51 14.43
CA ILE A 63 16.42 25.27 15.01
C ILE A 63 16.50 26.63 14.35
N ASP A 64 15.56 26.89 13.46
CA ASP A 64 15.33 28.21 12.90
C ASP A 64 14.92 29.15 14.06
N PRO A 65 15.72 30.17 14.40
CA PRO A 65 15.39 31.11 15.47
C PRO A 65 14.12 31.91 15.19
N ASN A 66 13.62 31.96 13.94
CA ASN A 66 12.38 32.66 13.61
C ASN A 66 11.10 31.84 13.87
N ASN A 67 11.19 30.54 14.17
CA ASN A 67 10.00 29.72 14.44
C ASN A 67 9.63 29.66 15.95
N ALA A 68 10.29 30.47 16.78
CA ALA A 68 10.07 30.49 18.24
C ALA A 68 8.88 31.34 18.70
N VAL A 69 8.22 32.08 17.80
CA VAL A 69 7.16 33.05 18.18
C VAL A 69 5.74 32.57 17.83
N LEU A 70 5.59 31.55 17.00
CA LEU A 70 4.28 30.98 16.71
C LEU A 70 3.89 29.93 17.75
N GLY A 71 3.19 30.42 18.78
CA GLY A 71 2.07 29.74 19.44
C GLY A 71 2.24 28.26 19.77
N LYS A 72 2.40 27.97 21.06
CA LYS A 72 2.15 26.63 21.62
C LYS A 72 0.69 26.22 21.35
N HIS A 73 0.41 25.61 20.21
CA HIS A 73 -0.82 24.84 20.03
C HIS A 73 -0.69 23.58 20.89
N LYS A 74 -1.17 23.71 22.12
CA LYS A 74 -1.43 22.59 23.01
C LYS A 74 -2.40 21.69 22.25
N ALA A 75 -1.93 20.51 21.84
CA ALA A 75 -2.78 19.47 21.26
C ALA A 75 -3.72 18.97 22.37
N THR A 76 -4.80 19.71 22.59
CA THR A 76 -5.94 19.29 23.40
C THR A 76 -6.61 18.18 22.60
N GLY A 77 -6.52 16.95 23.12
CA GLY A 77 -7.25 15.82 22.59
C GLY A 77 -8.72 16.18 22.51
N GLN A 78 -9.22 16.31 21.29
CA GLN A 78 -10.61 16.54 21.00
C GLN A 78 -11.34 15.24 21.33
N GLN A 79 -11.96 15.21 22.51
CA GLN A 79 -12.93 14.19 22.87
C GLN A 79 -14.15 14.43 21.97
N VAL A 80 -14.27 13.63 20.92
CA VAL A 80 -15.46 13.63 20.05
C VAL A 80 -16.59 13.02 20.86
N VAL A 81 -17.38 13.88 21.49
CA VAL A 81 -18.72 13.52 21.97
C VAL A 81 -19.57 13.42 20.71
N LEU A 82 -19.89 12.19 20.32
CA LEU A 82 -20.92 11.92 19.32
C LEU A 82 -22.27 12.27 19.95
N THR A 83 -22.80 13.44 19.61
CA THR A 83 -24.22 13.73 19.72
C THR A 83 -24.91 12.97 18.58
N GLU A 84 -25.76 12.03 18.96
CA GLU A 84 -26.78 11.46 18.08
C GLU A 84 -27.75 12.58 17.74
N ASP A 85 -27.80 13.00 16.48
CA ASP A 85 -28.92 13.77 15.96
C ASP A 85 -29.17 13.39 14.50
N GLU A 86 -30.46 13.26 14.21
CA GLU A 86 -31.03 12.77 12.98
C GLU A 86 -30.86 13.78 11.83
N SER A 87 -31.32 13.36 10.65
CA SER A 87 -31.81 14.22 9.56
C SER A 87 -30.83 14.72 8.48
N GLU A 88 -31.10 14.15 7.29
CA GLU A 88 -31.40 14.83 6.02
C GLU A 88 -30.26 15.28 5.08
N ASP A 89 -30.46 14.88 3.82
CA ASP A 89 -29.71 15.21 2.61
C ASP A 89 -29.15 16.63 2.57
N ALA A 90 -27.84 16.75 2.75
CA ALA A 90 -27.10 17.97 2.43
C ALA A 90 -26.21 17.69 1.21
N VAL A 91 -26.69 18.17 0.06
CA VAL A 91 -25.90 18.33 -1.17
C VAL A 91 -24.67 19.17 -0.83
N ALA A 92 -23.49 18.56 -0.89
CA ALA A 92 -22.24 19.27 -0.70
C ALA A 92 -21.99 20.13 -1.94
N GLU A 93 -22.31 21.43 -1.83
CA GLU A 93 -21.85 22.43 -2.79
C GLU A 93 -20.33 22.60 -2.65
N ASP A 94 -19.66 22.60 -3.80
CA ASP A 94 -18.22 22.76 -3.98
C ASP A 94 -17.76 24.09 -3.36
N PRO A 95 -16.71 24.12 -2.52
CA PRO A 95 -16.14 25.39 -2.06
C PRO A 95 -15.44 26.08 -3.23
N GLU A 96 -16.09 27.10 -3.76
CA GLU A 96 -15.54 28.11 -4.68
C GLU A 96 -14.38 28.82 -3.97
N TRP A 97 -13.15 28.57 -4.42
CA TRP A 97 -11.97 29.27 -3.94
C TRP A 97 -11.89 30.60 -4.71
N ASP A 98 -12.47 31.64 -4.11
CA ASP A 98 -12.23 33.04 -4.48
C ASP A 98 -10.74 33.37 -4.25
N ASP A 99 -9.93 33.25 -5.30
CA ASP A 99 -8.55 33.71 -5.34
C ASP A 99 -8.56 35.24 -5.52
N ALA A 100 -8.16 35.93 -4.46
CA ALA A 100 -8.18 37.39 -4.38
C ALA A 100 -7.09 38.00 -5.28
N ASP A 101 -7.58 38.72 -6.28
CA ASP A 101 -6.88 39.57 -7.23
C ASP A 101 -6.20 40.77 -6.51
N GLU A 102 -4.87 40.82 -6.50
CA GLU A 102 -4.09 42.03 -6.19
C GLU A 102 -3.30 42.45 -7.44
N VAL A 103 -3.95 43.33 -8.20
CA VAL A 103 -3.44 44.08 -9.35
C VAL A 103 -2.26 44.97 -8.95
N LEU A 104 -1.09 44.72 -9.53
CA LEU A 104 0.00 45.69 -9.67
C LEU A 104 0.29 45.92 -11.15
N THR A 105 -0.41 46.90 -11.73
CA THR A 105 -0.10 47.50 -13.02
C THR A 105 1.06 48.48 -12.87
N ASP A 106 2.17 48.29 -13.60
CA ASP A 106 2.90 49.44 -14.14
C ASP A 106 3.65 49.13 -15.46
N ALA A 107 3.38 50.04 -16.40
CA ALA A 107 4.06 50.45 -17.62
C ALA A 107 4.89 49.45 -18.45
N GLY A 108 4.30 49.09 -19.59
CA GLY A 108 4.85 49.54 -20.87
C GLY A 108 5.76 48.56 -21.59
N THR A 109 5.20 47.75 -22.49
CA THR A 109 5.97 47.24 -23.63
C THR A 109 5.05 47.13 -24.84
N ALA A 110 5.49 47.74 -25.94
CA ALA A 110 4.75 47.84 -27.18
C ALA A 110 4.53 46.45 -27.82
N THR A 111 3.30 46.25 -28.28
CA THR A 111 2.83 45.38 -29.35
C THR A 111 3.91 44.72 -30.21
N ASP A 112 3.94 43.39 -30.21
CA ASP A 112 4.02 42.62 -31.44
C ASP A 112 2.82 41.67 -31.48
N MET A 113 2.00 41.83 -32.52
CA MET A 113 0.73 41.15 -32.68
C MET A 113 0.98 39.83 -33.40
N ASP A 114 1.56 38.87 -32.68
CA ASP A 114 1.70 37.51 -33.22
C ASP A 114 0.33 36.84 -33.11
N THR A 115 -0.36 36.74 -34.26
CA THR A 115 -1.64 36.06 -34.41
C THR A 115 -1.36 34.57 -34.26
N ARG A 116 -1.20 34.14 -33.00
CA ARG A 116 -1.15 32.73 -32.63
C ARG A 116 -2.49 32.15 -33.00
N THR A 117 -2.51 31.43 -34.12
CA THR A 117 -3.49 30.40 -34.37
C THR A 117 -3.59 29.56 -33.11
N ASP A 118 -4.69 29.73 -32.38
CA ASP A 118 -5.18 28.81 -31.36
C ASP A 118 -5.47 27.49 -32.09
N ASP A 119 -4.39 26.76 -32.37
CA ASP A 119 -4.44 25.41 -32.85
C ASP A 119 -4.86 24.61 -31.63
N ASP A 120 -6.17 24.41 -31.51
CA ASP A 120 -6.95 23.58 -30.57
C ASP A 120 -6.53 22.08 -30.60
N THR A 121 -5.26 21.83 -30.88
CA THR A 121 -4.62 20.55 -30.68
C THR A 121 -4.42 20.40 -29.18
N PRO A 122 -5.03 19.39 -28.53
CA PRO A 122 -4.78 19.14 -27.13
C PRO A 122 -3.27 19.00 -26.96
N SER A 123 -2.71 19.83 -26.09
CA SER A 123 -1.29 19.77 -25.78
C SER A 123 -0.90 18.32 -25.53
N THR A 124 0.22 17.87 -26.07
CA THR A 124 0.77 16.51 -25.85
C THR A 124 0.79 16.14 -24.36
N TYR A 125 0.90 17.15 -23.49
CA TYR A 125 0.76 17.01 -22.05
C TYR A 125 -0.65 16.55 -21.60
N GLN A 126 -1.72 17.15 -22.12
CA GLN A 126 -3.11 16.78 -21.82
C GLN A 126 -3.41 15.34 -22.24
N GLN A 127 -2.96 14.96 -23.44
CA GLN A 127 -3.13 13.58 -23.94
C GLN A 127 -2.37 12.56 -23.08
N THR A 128 -1.17 12.89 -22.62
CA THR A 128 -0.39 11.99 -21.75
C THR A 128 -1.00 11.89 -20.35
N LYS A 129 -1.55 13.00 -19.84
CA LYS A 129 -2.24 13.05 -18.55
C LYS A 129 -3.51 12.20 -18.56
N GLU A 130 -4.31 12.31 -19.63
CA GLU A 130 -5.55 11.56 -19.77
C GLU A 130 -5.32 10.04 -19.85
N MET A 131 -4.24 9.60 -20.51
CA MET A 131 -3.82 8.18 -20.48
C MET A 131 -3.36 7.73 -19.09
N GLY A 132 -2.60 8.55 -18.37
CA GLY A 132 -2.14 8.22 -17.01
C GLY A 132 -3.25 8.15 -15.97
N ASP A 133 -4.27 9.01 -16.10
CA ASP A 133 -5.44 9.01 -15.24
C ASP A 133 -6.34 7.79 -15.53
N ALA A 134 -6.54 7.43 -16.80
CA ALA A 134 -7.27 6.21 -17.18
C ALA A 134 -6.63 4.93 -16.61
N ASP A 135 -5.28 4.83 -16.61
CA ASP A 135 -4.56 3.73 -15.99
C ASP A 135 -4.68 3.73 -14.46
N CYS A 136 -4.78 4.89 -13.83
CA CYS A 136 -5.00 5.02 -12.40
C CYS A 136 -6.44 4.67 -11.97
N GLU A 137 -7.42 4.77 -12.86
CA GLU A 137 -8.82 4.42 -12.56
C GLU A 137 -9.13 2.94 -12.77
N GLY A 138 -8.41 2.25 -13.65
CA GLY A 138 -8.68 0.86 -14.01
C GLY A 138 -8.41 -0.20 -12.92
N ALA A 139 -7.58 0.08 -11.91
CA ALA A 139 -7.13 -0.97 -10.99
C ALA A 139 -6.89 -0.53 -9.54
N LYS A 140 -7.56 0.51 -9.05
CA LYS A 140 -7.63 0.77 -7.61
C LYS A 140 -8.54 -0.29 -6.99
N TRP A 141 -8.01 -1.49 -6.77
CA TRP A 141 -8.61 -2.45 -5.84
C TRP A 141 -8.91 -1.69 -4.57
N ARG A 142 -10.21 -1.53 -4.26
CA ARG A 142 -10.59 -0.81 -3.06
C ARG A 142 -10.00 -1.62 -1.91
N LYS A 143 -9.24 -0.98 -1.03
CA LYS A 143 -8.58 -1.65 0.11
C LYS A 143 -9.59 -2.44 0.97
N SER A 144 -10.88 -2.09 0.90
CA SER A 144 -11.99 -2.86 1.45
C SER A 144 -12.02 -4.31 0.98
N ASP A 145 -11.76 -4.55 -0.31
CA ASP A 145 -12.00 -5.82 -0.98
C ASP A 145 -10.96 -6.86 -0.55
N LEU A 146 -9.74 -6.39 -0.25
CA LEU A 146 -8.66 -7.21 0.30
C LEU A 146 -8.98 -7.83 1.67
N THR A 147 -10.01 -7.33 2.35
CA THR A 147 -10.46 -7.79 3.67
C THR A 147 -11.92 -8.24 3.67
N ALA A 148 -12.55 -8.31 2.50
CA ALA A 148 -13.94 -8.74 2.36
C ALA A 148 -14.14 -10.16 2.90
N ASP A 149 -13.14 -11.03 2.70
CA ASP A 149 -13.12 -12.39 3.21
C ASP A 149 -13.26 -12.45 4.75
N ILE A 150 -12.55 -11.60 5.47
CA ILE A 150 -12.59 -11.56 6.94
C ILE A 150 -13.95 -11.09 7.47
N ARG A 151 -14.57 -10.12 6.79
CA ARG A 151 -15.90 -9.62 7.17
C ARG A 151 -16.99 -10.68 7.07
N THR A 152 -16.75 -11.77 6.34
CA THR A 152 -17.70 -12.88 6.30
C THR A 152 -17.78 -13.68 7.59
N ILE A 153 -16.77 -13.66 8.46
CA ILE A 153 -16.73 -14.41 9.74
C ILE A 153 -16.66 -13.49 10.95
N PHE A 154 -16.04 -12.32 10.77
CA PHE A 154 -15.77 -11.40 11.84
C PHE A 154 -16.63 -10.16 11.72
N THR A 155 -17.34 -9.84 12.81
CA THR A 155 -17.99 -8.55 12.97
C THR A 155 -17.06 -7.63 13.76
N ARG A 156 -16.80 -6.45 13.20
CA ARG A 156 -16.06 -5.41 13.92
C ARG A 156 -17.00 -4.79 14.94
N GLU A 157 -16.57 -4.74 16.19
CA GLU A 157 -17.29 -4.03 17.25
C GLU A 157 -16.33 -3.05 17.91
N SER A 158 -16.77 -1.80 17.99
CA SER A 158 -16.07 -0.73 18.68
C SER A 158 -16.66 -0.52 20.06
N ASN A 159 -15.87 0.03 20.98
CA ASN A 159 -16.33 0.39 22.34
C ASN A 159 -16.81 -0.82 23.16
N THR A 160 -16.24 -2.01 22.92
CA THR A 160 -16.60 -3.19 23.71
C THR A 160 -15.91 -3.10 25.06
N ILE A 161 -16.66 -3.14 26.17
CA ILE A 161 -16.08 -3.14 27.51
C ILE A 161 -15.52 -4.54 27.80
N ASN A 162 -14.20 -4.62 27.98
CA ASN A 162 -13.56 -5.88 28.37
C ASN A 162 -13.86 -6.18 29.84
N PRO A 163 -14.43 -7.36 30.18
CA PRO A 163 -14.80 -7.67 31.55
C PRO A 163 -13.60 -7.76 32.50
N ASP A 164 -12.41 -8.10 32.00
CA ASP A 164 -11.21 -8.27 32.82
C ASP A 164 -10.51 -6.93 33.11
N THR A 165 -10.52 -5.99 32.14
CA THR A 165 -9.80 -4.72 32.25
C THR A 165 -10.70 -3.52 32.56
N GLY A 166 -12.01 -3.66 32.35
CA GLY A 166 -12.99 -2.58 32.48
C GLY A 166 -12.80 -1.44 31.47
N LYS A 167 -11.98 -1.64 30.43
CA LYS A 167 -11.70 -0.63 29.41
C LYS A 167 -12.49 -0.91 28.14
N GLU A 168 -12.87 0.17 27.46
CA GLU A 168 -13.40 0.12 26.11
C GLU A 168 -12.28 -0.23 25.13
N GLU A 169 -12.53 -1.24 24.31
CA GLU A 169 -11.55 -1.76 23.39
C GLU A 169 -12.22 -2.08 22.05
N ASP A 170 -11.54 -1.71 20.96
CA ASP A 170 -11.95 -2.06 19.61
C ASP A 170 -11.44 -3.45 19.23
N GLY A 171 -12.29 -4.24 18.60
CA GLY A 171 -11.91 -5.58 18.18
C GLY A 171 -12.87 -6.22 17.20
N HIS A 172 -12.71 -7.53 17.06
CA HIS A 172 -13.42 -8.33 16.08
C HIS A 172 -14.00 -9.56 16.77
N TRP A 173 -15.29 -9.77 16.64
CA TRP A 173 -15.96 -10.97 17.13
C TRP A 173 -15.96 -12.04 16.07
N CYS A 174 -15.42 -13.21 16.41
CA CYS A 174 -15.62 -14.41 15.63
C CYS A 174 -17.05 -14.93 15.88
N GLU A 175 -17.94 -14.79 14.89
CA GLU A 175 -19.32 -15.25 14.99
C GLU A 175 -19.42 -16.75 15.27
N VAL A 176 -18.47 -17.54 14.73
CA VAL A 176 -18.44 -19.00 14.92
C VAL A 176 -18.09 -19.35 16.37
N CYS A 177 -17.06 -18.71 16.95
CA CYS A 177 -16.73 -18.88 18.36
C CYS A 177 -17.90 -18.47 19.27
N LYS A 178 -18.56 -17.36 18.94
CA LYS A 178 -19.69 -16.83 19.71
C LYS A 178 -20.88 -17.79 19.65
N ALA A 179 -21.21 -18.32 18.47
CA ALA A 179 -22.27 -19.32 18.28
C ALA A 179 -21.99 -20.63 19.02
N ASN A 180 -20.72 -21.03 19.12
CA ASN A 180 -20.29 -22.21 19.87
C ASN A 180 -20.27 -22.02 21.40
N GLY A 181 -20.67 -20.85 21.91
CA GLY A 181 -20.69 -20.56 23.34
C GLY A 181 -19.31 -20.45 23.98
N LEU A 182 -18.27 -20.16 23.19
CA LEU A 182 -16.95 -19.91 23.76
C LEU A 182 -16.96 -18.60 24.56
N ALA A 183 -16.21 -18.57 25.67
CA ALA A 183 -16.08 -17.38 26.49
C ALA A 183 -15.56 -16.19 25.66
N GLN A 184 -15.98 -14.96 26.03
CA GLN A 184 -15.66 -13.72 25.33
C GLN A 184 -14.17 -13.59 24.99
N LYS A 185 -13.27 -13.96 25.92
CA LYS A 185 -11.82 -13.92 25.71
C LYS A 185 -11.28 -14.75 24.53
N PHE A 186 -12.06 -15.73 24.04
CA PHE A 186 -11.70 -16.59 22.91
C PHE A 186 -12.43 -16.21 21.61
N SER A 187 -13.56 -15.53 21.72
CA SER A 187 -14.37 -15.09 20.57
C SER A 187 -14.07 -13.65 20.16
N PHE A 188 -13.59 -12.80 21.08
CA PHE A 188 -13.18 -11.43 20.80
C PHE A 188 -11.68 -11.37 20.54
N LEU A 189 -11.31 -10.98 19.33
CA LEU A 189 -9.92 -10.89 18.90
C LEU A 189 -9.52 -9.45 18.63
N LYS A 190 -8.36 -9.09 19.19
CA LYS A 190 -7.63 -7.87 18.84
C LYS A 190 -6.43 -8.24 18.01
N GLY A 191 -6.23 -7.57 16.90
CA GLY A 191 -5.07 -7.81 16.06
C GLY A 191 -5.27 -7.34 14.63
N SER A 192 -4.25 -7.57 13.82
CA SER A 192 -4.32 -7.31 12.39
C SER A 192 -5.14 -8.39 11.68
N VAL A 193 -5.51 -8.10 10.43
CA VAL A 193 -6.18 -9.04 9.50
C VAL A 193 -5.44 -10.38 9.43
N THR A 194 -4.10 -10.37 9.45
CA THR A 194 -3.28 -11.59 9.46
C THR A 194 -3.52 -12.45 10.70
N SER A 195 -3.65 -11.83 11.88
CA SER A 195 -4.00 -12.56 13.12
C SER A 195 -5.40 -13.16 13.06
N LEU A 196 -6.36 -12.47 12.45
CA LEU A 196 -7.72 -12.98 12.24
C LEU A 196 -7.73 -14.18 11.28
N ARG A 197 -6.97 -14.11 10.18
CA ARG A 197 -6.78 -15.26 9.27
C ARG A 197 -6.11 -16.44 9.95
N ALA A 198 -5.10 -16.17 10.79
CA ALA A 198 -4.45 -17.21 11.59
C ALA A 198 -5.41 -17.88 12.58
N HIS A 199 -6.35 -17.13 13.15
CA HIS A 199 -7.41 -17.70 13.99
C HIS A 199 -8.30 -18.68 13.19
N ILE A 200 -8.79 -18.28 12.01
CA ILE A 200 -9.57 -19.17 11.12
C ILE A 200 -8.79 -20.46 10.83
N ARG A 201 -7.51 -20.35 10.45
CA ARG A 201 -6.66 -21.49 10.09
C ARG A 201 -6.45 -22.48 11.24
N ARG A 202 -6.42 -22.02 12.49
CA ARG A 202 -6.20 -22.89 13.68
C ARG A 202 -7.42 -23.74 14.03
N HIS A 203 -8.62 -23.32 13.61
CA HIS A 203 -9.87 -23.98 13.96
C HIS A 203 -10.51 -24.61 12.71
N LYS A 204 -10.58 -25.95 12.69
CA LYS A 204 -11.08 -26.71 11.53
C LYS A 204 -12.53 -26.35 11.18
N ASP A 205 -13.37 -26.11 12.18
CA ASP A 205 -14.78 -25.74 11.98
C ASP A 205 -14.92 -24.36 11.37
N HIS A 206 -14.00 -23.44 11.69
CA HIS A 206 -13.99 -22.09 11.12
C HIS A 206 -13.58 -22.13 9.65
N THR A 207 -12.61 -22.97 9.31
CA THR A 207 -12.13 -23.10 7.91
C THR A 207 -13.25 -23.56 6.97
N LYS A 208 -14.09 -24.51 7.38
CA LYS A 208 -15.22 -24.99 6.56
C LYS A 208 -16.23 -23.88 6.32
N LEU A 209 -16.71 -23.25 7.39
CA LEU A 209 -17.67 -22.14 7.30
C LEU A 209 -17.10 -20.94 6.52
N TYR A 210 -15.81 -20.66 6.66
CA TYR A 210 -15.11 -19.61 5.92
C TYR A 210 -15.17 -19.83 4.41
N LYS A 211 -14.82 -21.03 3.96
CA LYS A 211 -14.86 -21.40 2.54
C LYS A 211 -16.27 -21.29 1.99
N ASP A 212 -17.26 -21.77 2.72
CA ASP A 212 -18.67 -21.74 2.30
C ASP A 212 -19.21 -20.31 2.20
N ARG A 213 -18.91 -19.46 3.21
CA ARG A 213 -19.30 -18.04 3.18
C ARG A 213 -18.59 -17.29 2.06
N CYS A 214 -17.28 -17.46 1.89
CA CYS A 214 -16.54 -16.85 0.77
C CYS A 214 -17.14 -17.25 -0.58
N ARG A 215 -17.44 -18.53 -0.78
CA ARG A 215 -18.10 -19.03 -2.01
C ARG A 215 -19.47 -18.40 -2.22
N LYS A 216 -20.30 -18.30 -1.17
CA LYS A 216 -21.63 -17.69 -1.23
C LYS A 216 -21.58 -16.21 -1.66
N HIS A 217 -20.52 -15.50 -1.27
CA HIS A 217 -20.32 -14.10 -1.61
C HIS A 217 -19.50 -13.88 -2.89
N GLY A 218 -19.07 -14.95 -3.59
CA GLY A 218 -18.20 -14.83 -4.76
C GLY A 218 -16.80 -14.28 -4.45
N ILE A 219 -16.36 -14.37 -3.20
CA ILE A 219 -15.05 -13.88 -2.76
C ILE A 219 -14.05 -15.04 -2.82
N GLN A 220 -12.86 -14.79 -3.37
CA GLN A 220 -11.79 -15.77 -3.36
C GLN A 220 -11.23 -15.94 -1.94
N PRO A 221 -11.19 -17.17 -1.37
CA PRO A 221 -10.62 -17.40 -0.04
C PRO A 221 -9.13 -17.04 -0.02
N HIS A 222 -8.70 -16.37 1.05
CA HIS A 222 -7.31 -15.98 1.21
C HIS A 222 -6.43 -17.17 1.62
N MET A 223 -5.29 -17.37 0.95
CA MET A 223 -4.40 -18.53 1.17
C MET A 223 -3.95 -18.70 2.63
N HIS A 224 -3.60 -17.62 3.34
CA HIS A 224 -3.20 -17.69 4.75
C HIS A 224 -4.31 -18.11 5.74
N ALA A 225 -5.59 -18.02 5.35
CA ALA A 225 -6.69 -18.51 6.19
C ALA A 225 -6.94 -20.01 6.04
N LEU A 226 -6.35 -20.65 5.01
CA LEU A 226 -6.51 -22.06 4.73
C LEU A 226 -5.41 -22.90 5.42
N PRO A 227 -5.73 -24.13 5.88
CA PRO A 227 -4.71 -25.08 6.32
C PRO A 227 -3.84 -25.52 5.14
N ALA A 228 -2.62 -25.97 5.43
CA ALA A 228 -1.64 -26.31 4.38
C ALA A 228 -2.14 -27.40 3.43
N ASP A 229 -2.92 -28.35 3.94
CA ASP A 229 -3.48 -29.47 3.17
C ASP A 229 -4.52 -29.02 2.12
N ASP A 230 -5.11 -27.84 2.32
CA ASP A 230 -6.15 -27.27 1.47
C ASP A 230 -5.61 -26.24 0.48
N VAL A 231 -4.34 -25.84 0.61
CA VAL A 231 -3.72 -24.95 -0.37
C VAL A 231 -3.55 -25.79 -1.63
N PRO A 232 -4.22 -25.46 -2.75
CA PRO A 232 -3.99 -26.18 -3.98
C PRO A 232 -2.49 -26.13 -4.25
N TYR A 233 -1.85 -27.30 -4.37
CA TYR A 233 -0.44 -27.50 -4.71
C TYR A 233 -0.12 -27.00 -6.15
N ALA A 234 -0.75 -25.91 -6.59
CA ALA A 234 -0.72 -25.38 -7.95
C ALA A 234 0.50 -24.50 -8.23
N ILE A 235 1.43 -24.37 -7.28
CA ILE A 235 2.78 -23.84 -7.56
C ILE A 235 3.81 -24.91 -7.22
N HIS A 236 3.64 -26.11 -7.79
CA HIS A 236 4.83 -26.77 -8.28
C HIS A 236 5.40 -25.82 -9.33
N CYS A 237 6.43 -25.04 -8.96
CA CYS A 237 7.36 -24.47 -9.91
C CYS A 237 7.63 -25.60 -10.90
N VAL A 238 7.09 -25.49 -12.12
CA VAL A 238 7.42 -26.41 -13.19
C VAL A 238 8.94 -26.34 -13.24
N PRO A 239 9.67 -27.43 -12.93
CA PRO A 239 11.11 -27.39 -13.10
C PRO A 239 11.30 -27.03 -14.56
N LEU A 240 11.94 -25.87 -14.80
CA LEU A 240 12.46 -25.49 -16.10
C LEU A 240 13.42 -26.62 -16.50
N LEU A 241 12.86 -27.68 -17.09
CA LEU A 241 13.62 -28.72 -17.73
C LEU A 241 14.28 -28.00 -18.89
N ASN A 242 15.58 -27.72 -18.69
CA ASN A 242 16.50 -27.22 -19.68
C ASN A 242 16.31 -27.99 -20.98
N LEU A 243 15.55 -27.42 -21.91
CA LEU A 243 15.66 -27.76 -23.32
C LEU A 243 17.04 -27.26 -23.76
N ARG A 244 18.04 -28.14 -23.64
CA ARG A 244 19.26 -28.04 -24.43
C ARG A 244 18.89 -28.37 -25.88
N PHE A 245 18.89 -27.35 -26.73
CA PHE A 245 19.05 -27.53 -28.16
C PHE A 245 20.53 -27.47 -28.52
#